data_AF-A0A5B8VLY5-F1
#
_entry.id   AF-A0A5B8VLY5-F1
#
_cell.length_a   1.000
_cell.length_b   1.000
_cell.length_c   1.000
_cell.angle_alpha   90.00
_cell.angle_beta   90.00
_cell.angle_gamma   90.00
#
_symmetry.space_group_name_H-M   'P 1'
#
loop_
_entity.id
_entity.type
_entity.pdbx_description
1 polymer ?
#
loop_
_entity_poly.entity_id
_entity_poly.type
_entity_poly.pdbx_seq_one_letter_code
_entity_poly.pdbx_strand_id
1 'polypeptide(L)'
;MDTIYDVIGIGIGPFNLGLAALIQTNTSINSLFIDQNESFNWHQGMMLKGTKLQVPFHADLVTLADPRNKYSFLSYLQAKKGFSDLPSGRNTFRLEANIMTIVTGSRGSSPICAFICVVWI
;
A
#
# COMPACT_ATOMS: atom_id res chain seq x y z
N MET A 1 -21.88 -24.21 -0.06
CA MET A 1 -22.41 -23.06 0.71
C MET A 1 -21.64 -21.85 0.25
N ASP A 2 -22.35 -20.80 -0.16
CA ASP A 2 -21.72 -19.58 -0.65
C ASP A 2 -21.23 -18.73 0.52
N THR A 3 -20.02 -18.20 0.41
CA THR A 3 -19.43 -17.31 1.41
C THR A 3 -20.00 -15.91 1.22
N ILE A 4 -20.60 -15.35 2.27
CA ILE A 4 -21.05 -13.94 2.29
C ILE A 4 -19.89 -13.08 2.84
N TYR A 5 -19.55 -12.02 2.10
CA TYR A 5 -18.55 -11.03 2.49
C TYR A 5 -19.24 -9.77 3.02
N ASP A 6 -18.68 -9.17 4.06
CA ASP A 6 -19.14 -7.88 4.61
C ASP A 6 -18.71 -6.71 3.69
N VAL A 7 -17.55 -6.85 3.05
CA VAL A 7 -16.96 -5.84 2.17
C VAL A 7 -16.37 -6.49 0.93
N ILE A 8 -16.71 -5.96 -0.25
CA ILE A 8 -16.06 -6.31 -1.51
C ILE A 8 -15.50 -5.04 -2.14
N GLY A 9 -14.18 -4.98 -2.30
CA GLY A 9 -13.48 -3.92 -3.02
C GLY A 9 -13.22 -4.32 -4.46
N ILE A 10 -13.68 -3.52 -5.42
CA ILE A 10 -13.43 -3.71 -6.86
C ILE A 10 -12.41 -2.65 -7.31
N GLY A 11 -11.30 -3.11 -7.86
CA GLY A 11 -10.11 -2.31 -8.17
C GLY A 11 -9.18 -2.20 -6.97
N ILE A 12 -7.90 -2.56 -7.13
CA ILE A 12 -6.85 -2.45 -6.12
C ILE A 12 -6.01 -1.23 -6.48
N GLY A 13 -6.59 -0.05 -6.28
CA GLY A 13 -5.86 1.22 -6.19
C GLY A 13 -5.35 1.49 -4.77
N PRO A 14 -4.63 2.59 -4.52
CA PRO A 14 -4.11 2.97 -3.21
C PRO A 14 -5.22 3.15 -2.17
N PHE A 15 -6.41 3.59 -2.58
CA PHE A 15 -7.54 3.76 -1.68
C PHE A 15 -8.05 2.41 -1.16
N ASN A 16 -8.39 1.49 -2.06
CA ASN A 16 -8.87 0.16 -1.68
C ASN A 16 -7.77 -0.68 -1.03
N LEU A 17 -6.51 -0.45 -1.40
CA LEU A 17 -5.38 -1.02 -0.70
C LEU A 17 -5.24 -0.50 0.74
N GLY A 18 -5.37 0.82 0.95
CA GLY A 18 -5.36 1.40 2.28
C GLY A 18 -6.51 0.84 3.13
N LEU A 19 -7.70 0.71 2.54
CA LEU A 19 -8.83 0.07 3.19
C LEU A 19 -8.53 -1.40 3.55
N ALA A 20 -7.96 -2.18 2.64
CA ALA A 20 -7.57 -3.56 2.89
C ALA A 20 -6.54 -3.66 4.04
N ALA A 21 -5.55 -2.78 4.07
CA ALA A 21 -4.53 -2.72 5.11
C ALA A 21 -5.10 -2.35 6.50
N LEU A 22 -6.14 -1.51 6.53
CA LEU A 22 -6.86 -1.18 7.76
C LEU A 22 -7.77 -2.32 8.21
N ILE A 23 -8.50 -2.95 7.28
CA ILE A 23 -9.38 -4.09 7.61
C ILE A 23 -8.57 -5.29 8.10
N GLN A 24 -7.36 -5.50 7.59
CA GLN A 24 -6.52 -6.63 8.00
C GLN A 24 -6.18 -6.64 9.50
N THR A 25 -6.21 -5.49 10.19
CA THR A 25 -6.00 -5.45 11.64
C THR A 25 -7.24 -5.86 12.44
N ASN A 26 -8.40 -5.99 11.79
CA ASN A 26 -9.66 -6.40 12.38
C ASN A 26 -10.15 -7.74 11.78
N THR A 27 -9.95 -8.83 12.52
CA THR A 27 -10.32 -10.18 12.05
C THR A 27 -11.82 -10.47 12.01
N SER A 28 -12.66 -9.55 12.49
CA SER A 28 -14.11 -9.74 12.52
C SER A 28 -14.81 -9.35 11.22
N ILE A 29 -14.10 -8.74 10.26
CA ILE A 29 -14.65 -8.29 8.98
C ILE A 29 -14.20 -9.25 7.89
N ASN A 30 -15.16 -9.95 7.27
CA ASN A 30 -14.89 -10.78 6.11
C ASN A 30 -14.86 -9.92 4.85
N SER A 31 -13.68 -9.73 4.26
CA SER A 31 -13.50 -8.85 3.10
C SER A 31 -12.80 -9.54 1.93
N LEU A 32 -13.15 -9.09 0.72
CA LEU A 32 -12.54 -9.52 -0.54
C LEU A 32 -12.17 -8.29 -1.38
N PHE A 33 -10.95 -8.24 -1.88
CA PHE A 33 -10.50 -7.20 -2.81
C PHE A 33 -10.03 -7.83 -4.11
N ILE A 34 -10.54 -7.35 -5.23
CA ILE A 34 -10.27 -7.90 -6.57
C ILE A 34 -9.85 -6.80 -7.53
N ASP A 35 -8.90 -7.09 -8.42
CA ASP A 35 -8.50 -6.24 -9.54
C ASP A 35 -8.39 -7.10 -10.80
N GLN A 36 -8.51 -6.47 -11.97
CA GLN A 36 -8.31 -7.14 -13.25
C GLN A 36 -6.83 -7.38 -13.57
N ASN A 37 -5.93 -6.58 -12.99
CA ASN A 37 -4.50 -6.68 -13.20
C ASN A 37 -3.90 -7.79 -12.31
N GLU A 38 -2.94 -8.54 -12.86
CA GLU A 38 -2.24 -9.60 -12.14
C GLU A 38 -1.34 -9.07 -11.01
N SER A 39 -0.93 -7.81 -11.08
CA SER A 39 -0.08 -7.16 -10.09
C SER A 39 -0.41 -5.69 -9.96
N PHE A 40 -0.18 -5.15 -8.77
CA PHE A 40 -0.33 -3.72 -8.55
C PHE A 40 0.80 -2.95 -9.21
N ASN A 41 0.40 -2.04 -10.09
CA ASN A 41 1.32 -1.19 -10.80
C ASN A 41 0.68 0.18 -11.00
N TRP A 42 1.04 1.12 -10.13
CA TRP A 42 0.42 2.43 -10.10
C TRP A 42 1.20 3.43 -10.96
N HIS A 43 0.57 3.90 -12.03
CA HIS A 43 1.10 4.93 -12.94
C HIS A 43 2.53 4.67 -13.47
N GLN A 44 2.81 3.47 -13.97
CA GLN A 44 4.14 3.11 -14.52
C GLN A 44 4.67 4.11 -15.56
N GLY A 45 3.78 4.62 -16.43
CA GLY A 45 4.14 5.60 -17.47
C GLY A 45 4.54 6.99 -16.96
N MET A 46 4.34 7.28 -15.67
CA MET A 46 4.64 8.60 -15.06
C MET A 46 5.75 8.54 -14.00
N MET A 47 6.39 7.38 -13.82
CA MET A 47 7.53 7.19 -12.89
C MET A 47 8.84 7.70 -13.50
N LEU A 48 8.91 9.01 -13.79
CA LEU A 48 10.11 9.63 -14.34
C LEU A 48 11.23 9.69 -13.29
N LYS A 49 12.48 9.49 -13.72
CA LYS A 49 13.65 9.57 -12.85
C LYS A 49 13.73 10.96 -12.20
N GLY A 50 13.75 11.01 -10.87
CA GLY A 50 13.82 12.28 -10.13
C GLY A 50 12.49 12.81 -9.63
N THR A 51 11.36 12.20 -10.02
CA THR A 51 10.03 12.57 -9.52
C THR A 51 9.94 12.33 -8.02
N LYS A 52 9.24 13.25 -7.34
CA LYS A 52 8.92 13.16 -5.92
C LYS A 52 7.42 13.20 -5.75
N LEU A 53 6.91 12.52 -4.73
CA LEU A 53 5.54 12.73 -4.30
C LEU A 53 5.38 14.18 -3.81
N GLN A 54 4.29 14.83 -4.21
CA GLN A 54 3.97 16.18 -3.73
C GLN A 54 3.40 16.16 -2.30
N VAL A 55 2.99 14.98 -1.83
CA VAL A 55 2.43 14.78 -0.50
C VAL A 55 3.45 14.36 0.54
N PRO A 56 3.19 14.70 1.81
CA PRO A 56 4.05 14.27 2.89
C PRO A 56 4.00 12.75 3.07
N PHE A 57 5.10 12.17 3.54
CA PHE A 57 5.21 10.72 3.73
C PHE A 57 4.22 10.09 4.71
N HIS A 58 3.70 10.87 5.66
CA HIS A 58 2.69 10.41 6.61
C HIS A 58 1.30 10.29 5.95
N ALA A 59 1.09 10.89 4.77
CA ALA A 59 -0.07 10.64 3.92
C ALA A 59 0.11 9.33 3.12
N ASP A 60 0.54 8.27 3.80
CA ASP A 60 0.58 6.92 3.25
C ASP A 60 -0.79 6.23 3.38
N LEU A 61 -0.81 4.91 3.19
CA LEU A 61 -2.03 4.11 3.18
C LEU A 61 -2.82 4.14 4.50
N VAL A 62 -2.13 4.25 5.63
CA VAL A 62 -2.70 3.91 6.93
C VAL A 62 -2.29 4.83 8.07
N THR A 63 -1.16 5.54 7.98
CA THR A 63 -0.56 6.29 9.09
C THR A 63 -1.50 7.34 9.68
N LEU A 64 -2.29 8.01 8.85
CA LEU A 64 -3.28 8.99 9.33
C LEU A 64 -4.47 8.36 10.08
N ALA A 65 -4.75 7.08 9.85
CA ALA A 65 -5.83 6.35 10.52
C ALA A 65 -5.32 5.49 11.69
N ASP A 66 -4.17 4.83 11.52
CA ASP A 66 -3.48 4.01 12.52
C ASP A 66 -1.95 4.10 12.32
N PRO A 67 -1.25 4.95 13.07
CA PRO A 67 0.20 5.13 12.94
C PRO A 67 1.03 3.92 13.42
N ARG A 68 0.40 2.93 14.05
CA ARG A 68 1.07 1.68 14.48
C ARG A 68 0.88 0.55 13.48
N ASN A 69 0.14 0.78 12.40
CA ASN A 69 -0.12 -0.24 11.40
C ASN A 69 1.18 -0.64 10.69
N LYS A 70 1.42 -1.95 10.58
CA LYS A 70 2.60 -2.54 9.91
C LYS A 70 2.71 -2.18 8.43
N TYR A 71 1.61 -1.74 7.81
CA TYR A 71 1.55 -1.26 6.43
C TYR A 71 1.86 0.24 6.28
N SER A 72 2.20 0.93 7.38
CA SER A 72 2.71 2.29 7.31
C SER A 72 4.03 2.36 6.53
N PHE A 73 4.27 3.52 5.92
CA PHE A 73 5.48 3.77 5.18
C PHE A 73 6.74 3.75 6.08
N LEU A 74 6.61 4.15 7.34
CA LEU A 74 7.71 4.07 8.31
C LEU A 74 8.04 2.61 8.68
N SER A 75 7.04 1.76 8.90
CA SER A 75 7.26 0.32 9.10
C SER A 75 7.93 -0.32 7.88
N TYR A 76 7.56 0.10 6.68
CA TYR A 76 8.22 -0.32 5.44
C TYR A 76 9.70 0.11 5.40
N LEU A 77 10.01 1.37 5.70
CA LEU A 77 11.40 1.86 5.71
C LEU A 77 12.25 1.09 6.72
N GLN A 78 11.73 0.87 7.93
CA GLN A 78 12.40 0.09 8.95
C GLN A 78 12.73 -1.34 8.46
N ALA A 79 11.79 -1.99 7.77
CA ALA A 79 11.97 -3.35 7.27
C ALA A 79 12.94 -3.47 6.08
N LYS A 80 13.16 -2.40 5.32
CA LYS A 80 13.86 -2.48 4.01
C LYS A 80 15.16 -1.71 3.91
N LYS A 81 15.25 -0.52 4.52
CA LYS A 81 16.37 0.41 4.33
C LYS A 81 16.88 1.03 5.63
N GLY A 82 16.18 0.83 6.73
CA GLY A 82 16.43 1.55 7.98
C GLY A 82 15.99 3.02 7.89
N PHE A 83 16.00 3.73 9.02
CA PHE A 83 15.56 5.13 9.08
C PHE A 83 16.57 6.12 8.46
N SER A 84 17.75 5.67 8.04
CA SER A 84 18.77 6.53 7.41
C SER A 84 18.33 7.12 6.07
N ASP A 85 17.37 6.47 5.40
CA ASP A 85 16.80 6.94 4.13
C ASP A 85 15.64 7.93 4.31
N LEU A 86 15.33 8.32 5.56
CA LEU A 86 14.36 9.38 5.83
C LEU A 86 14.96 10.74 5.36
N PRO A 87 14.26 11.50 4.50
CA PRO A 87 14.74 12.77 3.99
C PRO A 87 14.85 13.79 5.12
N SER A 88 16.08 14.18 5.42
CA SER A 88 16.38 15.26 6.35
C SER A 88 15.80 16.57 5.82
N GLY A 89 14.74 17.08 6.48
CA GLY A 89 14.19 18.42 6.25
C GLY A 89 13.29 18.59 5.02
N ARG A 90 12.86 17.52 4.33
CA ARG A 90 11.82 17.60 3.29
C ARG A 90 10.78 16.52 3.51
N ASN A 91 9.49 16.91 3.56
CA ASN A 91 8.39 15.97 3.76
C ASN A 91 8.12 15.07 2.53
N THR A 92 8.82 15.29 1.41
CA THR A 92 8.57 14.61 0.13
C THR A 92 9.60 13.52 -0.15
N PHE A 93 9.12 12.37 -0.62
CA PHE A 93 9.95 11.21 -0.95
C PHE A 93 10.16 11.07 -2.45
N ARG A 94 11.34 10.58 -2.81
CA ARG A 94 11.63 10.20 -4.20
C ARG A 94 10.84 8.94 -4.53
N LEU A 95 10.11 8.99 -5.64
CA LEU A 95 9.55 7.80 -6.25
C LEU A 95 10.72 7.01 -6.85
N GLU A 96 11.30 6.10 -6.07
CA GLU A 96 12.11 5.05 -6.67
C GLU A 96 11.17 3.92 -7.05
N ALA A 97 11.08 3.64 -8.36
CA ALA A 97 10.32 2.55 -8.95
C ALA A 97 10.94 1.17 -8.62
N ASN A 98 11.33 0.95 -7.37
CA ASN A 98 11.66 -0.39 -6.90
C ASN A 98 10.36 -1.05 -6.47
N ILE A 99 9.67 -1.61 -7.47
CA ILE A 99 8.59 -2.57 -7.32
C ILE A 99 9.10 -3.68 -6.41
N MET A 100 8.71 -3.65 -5.14
CA MET A 100 9.09 -4.66 -4.17
C MET A 100 7.90 -5.58 -3.90
N THR A 101 8.04 -6.80 -4.40
CA THR A 101 7.14 -7.93 -4.17
C THR A 101 7.21 -8.35 -2.70
N ILE A 102 6.08 -8.46 -2.02
CA ILE A 102 5.95 -9.20 -0.75
C ILE A 102 4.71 -10.10 -0.85
N VAL A 103 4.93 -11.37 -0.53
CA VAL A 103 3.98 -12.48 -0.55
C VAL A 103 3.20 -12.52 0.75
N THR A 104 1.86 -12.52 0.69
CA THR A 104 1.05 -13.20 1.70
C THR A 104 -0.14 -13.87 1.04
N GLY A 105 -0.13 -15.20 1.05
CA GLY A 105 -1.21 -16.03 0.54
C GLY A 105 -2.44 -16.01 1.43
N SER A 106 -3.60 -16.07 0.80
CA SER A 106 -4.79 -16.68 1.38
C SER A 106 -4.49 -18.16 1.69
N ARG A 107 -5.28 -18.79 2.57
CA ARG A 107 -5.44 -20.24 2.50
C ARG A 107 -6.03 -20.55 1.11
N GLY A 108 -5.15 -20.80 0.15
CA GLY A 108 -5.47 -21.16 -1.23
C GLY A 108 -5.85 -19.97 -2.12
N SER A 109 -4.92 -19.59 -3.01
CA SER A 109 -5.02 -18.64 -4.13
C SER A 109 -4.69 -17.16 -3.87
N SER A 110 -3.43 -16.86 -4.22
CA SER A 110 -2.80 -15.63 -4.73
C SER A 110 -2.76 -14.35 -3.87
N PRO A 111 -1.58 -13.72 -3.71
CA PRO A 111 -1.40 -12.53 -2.87
C PRO A 111 -1.96 -11.27 -3.52
N ILE A 112 -2.72 -10.49 -2.75
CA ILE A 112 -3.04 -9.09 -3.08
C ILE A 112 -1.76 -8.28 -2.83
N CYS A 113 -1.03 -8.01 -3.91
CA CYS A 113 0.11 -7.08 -3.93
C CYS A 113 -0.44 -5.67 -3.91
N ALA A 114 -0.06 -4.81 -2.95
CA ALA A 114 0.19 -3.41 -3.26
C ALA A 114 0.90 -2.66 -2.13
N PHE A 115 1.77 -1.74 -2.51
CA PHE A 115 2.25 -0.62 -1.72
C PHE A 115 2.51 0.49 -2.72
N ILE A 116 1.99 1.70 -2.46
CA ILE A 116 2.58 2.99 -2.81
C ILE A 116 1.81 4.02 -1.98
N CYS A 117 2.56 4.95 -1.38
CA CYS A 117 2.02 6.20 -0.84
C CYS A 117 1.53 7.02 -2.05
N VAL A 118 0.21 7.07 -2.28
CA VAL A 118 -0.38 7.77 -3.42
C VAL A 118 -1.23 8.91 -2.92
N VAL A 119 -0.84 10.14 -3.25
CA VAL A 119 -1.78 11.24 -3.41
C VAL A 119 -1.22 12.16 -4.51
N TRP A 120 -1.96 12.23 -5.62
CA TRP A 120 -1.87 13.10 -6.81
C TRP A 120 -0.48 13.29 -7.47
N ILE A 121 -0.38 12.81 -8.72
CA ILE A 121 0.48 13.48 -9.72
C ILE A 121 -0.16 14.83 -10.03
#